data_AF-A0A3S1JE43-F1
#
_entry.id   AF-A0A3S1JE43-F1
#
_cell.length_a   1.000
_cell.length_b   1.000
_cell.length_c   1.000
_cell.angle_alpha   90.00
_cell.angle_beta   90.00
_cell.angle_gamma   90.00
#
_symmetry.space_group_name_H-M   'P 1'
#
loop_
_entity.id
_entity.type
_entity.pdbx_description
1 polymer ?
#
loop_
_entity_poly.entity_id
_entity_poly.type
_entity_poly.pdbx_seq_one_letter_code
_entity_poly.pdbx_strand_id
1 'polypeptide(L)'
;ALSWAGTFHGIGARLLRDYAPEIGLDPAFTIHDREDSADLMNLARHELGFSKTEGRFPTKGTCLAIYSRAVNAQAPLGEILGSVFPWCAGWAEQLKTLFARYVEIKQAQNVLDYDDLLLYWAQMAGEPEISAHLGGRFDHVLVDEYQDTNRLQASILTALKPDGSGLTVVGDDAQSIYSFRAAEVRNILDFPKQFAQPAEIVMLERNYRSTETILAAANAVIGEASERFTKNLWSERKSAEKPRLVSVRDEAEQASYVCQAILTEREAG
;
A
#
# COMPACT_ATOMS: atom_id res chain seq x y z
N ALA A 1 -19.67 16.42 8.35
CA ALA A 1 -18.49 15.57 8.07
C ALA A 1 -18.99 14.24 7.50
N LEU A 2 -18.30 13.66 6.53
CA LEU A 2 -18.61 12.31 6.03
C LEU A 2 -18.46 11.31 7.19
N SER A 3 -19.45 10.43 7.39
CA SER A 3 -19.46 9.47 8.51
C SER A 3 -18.49 8.31 8.33
N TRP A 4 -18.12 8.01 7.08
CA TRP A 4 -17.18 6.97 6.67
C TRP A 4 -16.10 7.59 5.80
N ALA A 5 -15.10 8.19 6.44
CA ALA A 5 -13.91 8.72 5.79
C ALA A 5 -12.68 8.36 6.62
N GLY A 6 -11.65 7.81 5.97
CA GLY A 6 -10.45 7.31 6.63
C GLY A 6 -9.64 6.43 5.70
N THR A 7 -8.54 5.88 6.21
CA THR A 7 -7.71 4.91 5.49
C THR A 7 -8.42 3.55 5.41
N PHE A 8 -7.97 2.67 4.51
CA PHE A 8 -8.42 1.27 4.47
C PHE A 8 -8.36 0.60 5.85
N HIS A 9 -7.27 0.77 6.59
CA HIS A 9 -7.12 0.18 7.92
C HIS A 9 -8.11 0.77 8.94
N GLY A 10 -8.35 2.09 8.91
CA GLY A 10 -9.29 2.74 9.81
C GLY A 10 -10.74 2.33 9.55
N ILE A 11 -11.13 2.26 8.28
CA ILE A 11 -12.47 1.81 7.86
C ILE A 11 -12.63 0.31 8.15
N GLY A 12 -11.64 -0.50 7.79
CA GLY A 12 -11.60 -1.94 8.05
C GLY A 12 -11.73 -2.26 9.54
N ALA A 13 -10.95 -1.62 10.41
CA ALA A 13 -11.05 -1.84 11.86
C ALA A 13 -12.42 -1.48 12.44
N ARG A 14 -13.11 -0.49 11.88
CA ARG A 14 -14.47 -0.15 12.29
C ARG A 14 -15.48 -1.19 11.80
N LEU A 15 -15.42 -1.57 10.53
CA LEU A 15 -16.28 -2.58 9.95
C LEU A 15 -16.10 -3.94 10.65
N LEU A 16 -14.87 -4.37 10.89
CA LEU A 16 -14.60 -5.63 11.57
C LEU A 16 -15.18 -5.67 12.98
N ARG A 17 -15.23 -4.54 13.70
CA ARG A 17 -15.92 -4.50 15.00
C ARG A 17 -17.44 -4.58 14.87
N ASP A 18 -18.01 -3.92 13.87
CA ASP A 18 -19.45 -3.96 13.61
C ASP A 18 -19.93 -5.39 13.25
N TYR A 19 -19.10 -6.15 12.52
CA TYR A 19 -19.41 -7.52 12.06
C TYR A 19 -18.70 -8.64 12.85
N ALA A 20 -17.96 -8.31 13.91
CA ALA A 20 -17.11 -9.27 14.63
C ALA A 20 -17.81 -10.60 14.99
N PRO A 21 -19.06 -10.61 15.51
CA PRO A 21 -19.76 -11.86 15.86
C PRO A 21 -20.04 -12.76 14.66
N GLU A 22 -20.22 -12.19 13.46
CA GLU A 22 -20.56 -12.93 12.24
C GLU A 22 -19.33 -13.61 11.62
N ILE A 23 -18.14 -13.04 11.85
CA ILE A 23 -16.88 -13.53 11.29
C ILE A 23 -15.99 -14.23 12.34
N GLY A 24 -16.53 -14.52 13.53
CA GLY A 24 -15.83 -15.26 14.58
C GLY A 24 -14.70 -14.47 15.26
N LEU A 25 -14.77 -13.14 15.23
CA LEU A 25 -13.87 -12.26 15.96
C LEU A 25 -14.51 -11.77 17.26
N ASP A 26 -13.70 -11.49 18.27
CA ASP A 26 -14.14 -10.75 19.44
C ASP A 26 -14.00 -9.25 19.15
N PRO A 27 -15.08 -8.43 19.22
CA PRO A 27 -15.04 -7.00 18.90
C PRO A 27 -14.07 -6.19 19.76
N ALA A 28 -13.60 -6.74 20.90
CA ALA A 28 -12.58 -6.13 21.75
C ALA A 28 -11.14 -6.44 21.32
N PHE A 29 -10.91 -6.96 20.11
CA PHE A 29 -9.57 -7.20 19.59
C PHE A 29 -8.69 -5.94 19.66
N THR A 30 -7.43 -6.14 20.02
CA THR A 30 -6.41 -5.09 20.01
C THR A 30 -5.71 -5.07 18.66
N ILE A 31 -5.19 -3.91 18.29
CA ILE A 31 -4.47 -3.72 17.01
C ILE A 31 -3.01 -3.45 17.35
N HIS A 32 -2.13 -4.35 16.94
CA HIS A 32 -0.69 -4.19 17.09
C HIS A 32 -0.13 -3.25 16.03
N ASP A 33 0.79 -2.40 16.44
CA ASP A 33 1.61 -1.65 15.50
C ASP A 33 2.71 -2.55 14.90
N ARG A 34 3.60 -1.94 14.10
CA ARG A 34 4.66 -2.68 13.42
C ARG A 34 5.70 -3.25 14.37
N GLU A 35 6.03 -2.55 15.45
CA GLU A 35 7.04 -3.01 16.40
C GLU A 35 6.47 -4.11 17.31
N ASP A 36 5.24 -3.93 17.80
CA ASP A 36 4.52 -4.95 18.56
C ASP A 36 4.36 -6.25 17.74
N SER A 37 4.02 -6.12 16.45
CA SER A 37 3.93 -7.25 15.52
C SER A 37 5.29 -7.92 15.31
N ALA A 38 6.37 -7.14 15.23
CA ALA A 38 7.72 -7.68 15.09
C ALA A 38 8.17 -8.41 16.36
N ASP A 39 7.83 -7.91 17.54
CA ASP A 39 8.14 -8.57 18.81
C ASP A 39 7.36 -9.86 18.98
N LEU A 40 6.08 -9.89 18.61
CA LEU A 40 5.28 -11.10 18.61
C LEU A 40 5.80 -12.15 17.61
N MET A 41 6.20 -11.71 16.41
CA MET A 41 6.91 -12.55 15.43
C MET A 41 8.23 -13.10 16.01
N ASN A 42 8.95 -12.28 16.78
CA ASN A 42 10.19 -12.71 17.43
C ASN A 42 9.94 -13.73 18.53
N LEU A 43 8.85 -13.59 19.31
CA LEU A 43 8.43 -14.57 20.30
C LEU A 43 8.19 -15.93 19.64
N ALA A 44 7.39 -15.97 18.56
CA ALA A 44 7.16 -17.19 17.78
C ALA A 44 8.48 -17.81 17.26
N ARG A 45 9.38 -16.96 16.77
CA ARG A 45 10.71 -17.37 16.29
C ARG A 45 11.58 -17.99 17.38
N HIS A 46 11.48 -17.49 18.61
CA HIS A 46 12.19 -18.03 19.78
C HIS A 46 11.58 -19.34 20.26
N GLU A 47 10.24 -19.45 20.33
CA GLU A 47 9.53 -20.69 20.70
C GLU A 47 9.86 -21.86 19.78
N LEU A 48 9.99 -21.61 18.48
CA LEU A 48 10.34 -22.61 17.47
C LEU A 48 11.85 -22.91 17.41
N GLY A 49 12.68 -22.23 18.22
CA GLY A 49 14.13 -22.45 18.25
C GLY A 49 14.90 -21.87 17.06
N PHE A 50 14.24 -21.17 16.13
CA PHE A 50 14.87 -20.57 14.94
C PHE A 50 15.82 -19.41 15.27
N SER A 51 15.84 -18.94 16.52
CA SER A 51 16.84 -17.98 17.00
C SER A 51 18.20 -18.60 17.33
N LYS A 52 18.31 -19.93 17.40
CA LYS A 52 19.51 -20.65 17.86
C LYS A 52 20.12 -21.56 16.79
N THR A 53 19.68 -21.45 15.54
CA THR A 53 20.17 -22.29 14.43
C THR A 53 21.63 -21.95 14.08
N GLU A 54 22.40 -22.95 13.65
CA GLU A 54 23.78 -22.75 13.16
C GLU A 54 23.84 -21.83 11.93
N GLY A 55 22.80 -21.87 11.09
CA GLY A 55 22.58 -20.91 10.01
C GLY A 55 21.92 -19.62 10.51
N ARG A 56 22.32 -18.47 9.95
CA ARG A 56 21.75 -17.15 10.28
C ARG A 56 20.33 -17.04 9.73
N PHE A 57 19.34 -17.47 10.51
CA PHE A 57 17.93 -17.30 10.21
C PHE A 57 17.55 -15.79 10.16
N PRO A 58 16.57 -15.38 9.34
CA PRO A 58 16.19 -13.97 9.21
C PRO A 58 15.78 -13.32 10.53
N THR A 59 15.98 -12.00 10.64
CA THR A 59 15.61 -11.23 11.84
C THR A 59 14.09 -11.02 11.91
N LYS A 60 13.59 -10.63 13.09
CA LYS A 60 12.16 -10.36 13.31
C LYS A 60 11.54 -9.43 12.26
N GLY A 61 12.25 -8.34 11.93
CA GLY A 61 11.81 -7.36 10.95
C GLY A 61 11.77 -7.92 9.52
N THR A 62 12.74 -8.75 9.15
CA THR A 62 12.75 -9.43 7.84
C THR A 62 11.63 -10.46 7.76
N CYS A 63 11.42 -11.29 8.79
CA CYS A 63 10.32 -12.25 8.84
C CYS A 63 8.96 -11.55 8.70
N LEU A 64 8.74 -10.47 9.46
CA LEU A 64 7.50 -9.69 9.37
C LEU A 64 7.31 -9.06 7.99
N ALA A 65 8.38 -8.53 7.38
CA ALA A 65 8.30 -7.96 6.04
C ALA A 65 7.94 -9.01 4.97
N ILE A 66 8.50 -10.22 5.07
CA ILE A 66 8.16 -11.35 4.19
C ILE A 66 6.69 -11.74 4.38
N TYR A 67 6.24 -11.90 5.63
CA TYR A 67 4.85 -12.22 5.96
C TYR A 67 3.89 -11.19 5.38
N SER A 68 4.12 -9.91 5.70
CA SER A 68 3.29 -8.79 5.25
C SER A 68 3.22 -8.73 3.73
N ARG A 69 4.34 -8.93 3.03
CA ARG A 69 4.36 -8.95 1.57
C ARG A 69 3.57 -10.13 0.99
N ALA A 70 3.69 -11.32 1.56
CA ALA A 70 2.94 -12.49 1.11
C ALA A 70 1.42 -12.28 1.26
N VAL A 71 0.97 -11.70 2.38
CA VAL A 71 -0.45 -11.37 2.63
C VAL A 71 -0.94 -10.31 1.65
N ASN A 72 -0.26 -9.16 1.56
CA ASN A 72 -0.71 -8.03 0.73
C ASN A 72 -0.65 -8.30 -0.77
N ALA A 73 0.34 -9.07 -1.23
CA ALA A 73 0.46 -9.47 -2.64
C ALA A 73 -0.47 -10.63 -3.01
N GLN A 74 -1.06 -11.32 -2.02
CA GLN A 74 -1.78 -12.59 -2.21
C GLN A 74 -1.00 -13.61 -3.06
N ALA A 75 0.31 -13.70 -2.81
CA ALA A 75 1.23 -14.50 -3.63
C ALA A 75 1.86 -15.65 -2.81
N PRO A 76 2.16 -16.79 -3.45
CA PRO A 76 2.85 -17.88 -2.79
C PRO A 76 4.20 -17.45 -2.19
N LEU A 77 4.50 -17.91 -0.98
CA LEU A 77 5.74 -17.56 -0.29
C LEU A 77 7.00 -17.84 -1.14
N GLY A 78 7.01 -18.94 -1.90
CA GLY A 78 8.15 -19.28 -2.77
C GLY A 78 8.45 -18.22 -3.83
N GLU A 79 7.42 -17.61 -4.43
CA GLU A 79 7.59 -16.56 -5.44
C GLU A 79 8.12 -15.27 -4.80
N ILE A 80 7.60 -14.91 -3.62
CA ILE A 80 8.07 -13.74 -2.85
C ILE A 80 9.53 -13.91 -2.44
N LEU A 81 9.91 -15.10 -1.97
CA LEU A 81 11.29 -15.39 -1.62
C LEU A 81 12.19 -15.37 -2.86
N GLY A 82 11.78 -15.96 -3.99
CA GLY A 82 12.59 -15.99 -5.20
C GLY A 82 12.86 -14.60 -5.80
N SER A 83 11.91 -13.69 -5.69
CA SER A 83 11.97 -12.37 -6.35
C SER A 83 12.49 -11.24 -5.44
N VAL A 84 12.02 -11.18 -4.19
CA VAL A 84 12.21 -10.00 -3.32
C VAL A 84 13.15 -10.30 -2.16
N PHE A 85 13.14 -11.54 -1.66
CA PHE A 85 13.99 -11.98 -0.55
C PHE A 85 14.82 -13.23 -0.89
N PRO A 86 15.60 -13.25 -2.00
CA PRO A 86 16.27 -14.46 -2.48
C PRO A 86 17.25 -15.06 -1.48
N TRP A 87 17.87 -14.23 -0.63
CA TRP A 87 18.74 -14.68 0.46
C TRP A 87 18.00 -15.44 1.58
N CYS A 88 16.67 -15.39 1.61
CA CYS A 88 15.82 -16.15 2.55
C CYS A 88 15.20 -17.41 1.92
N ALA A 89 15.42 -17.69 0.62
CA ALA A 89 14.77 -18.79 -0.09
C ALA A 89 15.03 -20.17 0.53
N GLY A 90 16.22 -20.39 1.10
CA GLY A 90 16.57 -21.64 1.79
C GLY A 90 15.80 -21.91 3.08
N TRP A 91 15.05 -20.93 3.59
CA TRP A 91 14.28 -21.01 4.83
C TRP A 91 12.76 -21.11 4.61
N ALA A 92 12.31 -21.41 3.38
CA ALA A 92 10.89 -21.35 3.01
C ALA A 92 9.98 -22.19 3.94
N GLU A 93 10.37 -23.43 4.25
CA GLU A 93 9.57 -24.30 5.13
C GLU A 93 9.56 -23.80 6.58
N GLN A 94 10.71 -23.33 7.10
CA GLN A 94 10.80 -22.76 8.44
C GLN A 94 9.98 -21.46 8.55
N LEU A 95 9.97 -20.63 7.50
CA LEU A 95 9.15 -19.42 7.46
C LEU A 95 7.65 -19.75 7.43
N LYS A 96 7.22 -20.79 6.70
CA LYS A 96 5.82 -21.26 6.76
C LYS A 96 5.43 -21.66 8.18
N THR A 97 6.25 -22.48 8.84
CA THR A 97 6.02 -22.89 10.24
C THR A 97 5.99 -21.70 11.18
N LEU A 98 6.90 -20.74 11.00
CA LEU A 98 6.93 -19.50 11.78
C LEU A 98 5.65 -18.68 11.59
N PHE A 99 5.19 -18.50 10.35
CA PHE A 99 3.98 -17.71 10.07
C PHE A 99 2.71 -18.38 10.60
N ALA A 100 2.62 -19.72 10.50
CA ALA A 100 1.53 -20.47 11.11
C ALA A 100 1.51 -20.23 12.63
N ARG A 101 2.67 -20.37 13.29
CA ARG A 101 2.79 -20.13 14.73
C ARG A 101 2.47 -18.69 15.11
N TYR A 102 2.91 -17.72 14.31
CA TYR A 102 2.61 -16.31 14.53
C TYR A 102 1.09 -16.05 14.50
N VAL A 103 0.37 -16.62 13.53
CA VAL A 103 -1.09 -16.53 13.44
C VAL A 103 -1.78 -17.18 14.64
N GLU A 104 -1.33 -18.37 15.07
CA GLU A 104 -1.88 -19.04 16.27
C GLU A 104 -1.74 -18.16 17.53
N ILE A 105 -0.58 -17.52 17.72
CA ILE A 105 -0.35 -16.65 18.87
C ILE A 105 -1.26 -15.42 18.80
N LYS A 106 -1.39 -14.78 17.62
CA LYS A 106 -2.31 -13.65 17.41
C LYS A 106 -3.75 -14.01 17.77
N GLN A 107 -4.23 -15.16 17.28
CA GLN A 107 -5.57 -15.66 17.56
C GLN A 107 -5.77 -15.93 19.06
N ALA A 108 -4.82 -16.60 19.72
CA ALA A 108 -4.91 -16.90 21.15
C ALA A 108 -4.92 -15.64 22.03
N GLN A 109 -4.29 -14.55 21.58
CA GLN A 109 -4.24 -13.27 22.29
C GLN A 109 -5.36 -12.29 21.88
N ASN A 110 -6.21 -12.67 20.93
CA ASN A 110 -7.23 -11.79 20.32
C ASN A 110 -6.62 -10.46 19.80
N VAL A 111 -5.51 -10.59 19.09
CA VAL A 111 -4.74 -9.48 18.53
C VAL A 111 -4.80 -9.55 17.01
N LEU A 112 -5.02 -8.41 16.37
CA LEU A 112 -4.86 -8.22 14.93
C LEU A 112 -3.69 -7.28 14.64
N ASP A 113 -2.98 -7.51 13.54
CA ASP A 113 -2.07 -6.51 12.96
C ASP A 113 -2.75 -5.75 11.80
N TYR A 114 -2.04 -4.81 11.19
CA TYR A 114 -2.58 -4.04 10.06
C TYR A 114 -2.91 -4.91 8.83
N ASP A 115 -2.16 -5.97 8.57
CA ASP A 115 -2.40 -6.84 7.42
C ASP A 115 -3.65 -7.71 7.67
N ASP A 116 -3.87 -8.15 8.91
CA ASP A 116 -5.08 -8.86 9.32
C ASP A 116 -6.34 -8.03 9.10
N LEU A 117 -6.30 -6.72 9.39
CA LEU A 117 -7.46 -5.86 9.16
C LEU A 117 -7.92 -5.89 7.71
N LEU A 118 -6.97 -5.92 6.77
CA LEU A 118 -7.28 -6.04 5.35
C LEU A 118 -7.70 -7.47 4.99
N LEU A 119 -7.03 -8.48 5.56
CA LEU A 119 -7.32 -9.89 5.27
C LEU A 119 -8.72 -10.30 5.72
N TYR A 120 -9.08 -10.00 6.97
CA TYR A 120 -10.42 -10.28 7.50
C TYR A 120 -11.48 -9.46 6.76
N TRP A 121 -11.19 -8.22 6.39
CA TRP A 121 -12.14 -7.43 5.58
C TRP A 121 -12.33 -8.06 4.20
N ALA A 122 -11.27 -8.49 3.52
CA ALA A 122 -11.38 -9.15 2.23
C ALA A 122 -12.18 -10.46 2.33
N GLN A 123 -11.95 -11.27 3.38
CA GLN A 123 -12.72 -12.49 3.63
C GLN A 123 -14.20 -12.16 3.88
N MET A 124 -14.49 -11.23 4.78
CA MET A 124 -15.83 -10.76 5.08
C MET A 124 -16.55 -10.24 3.83
N ALA A 125 -15.87 -9.48 2.97
CA ALA A 125 -16.44 -8.96 1.73
C ALA A 125 -16.63 -10.06 0.66
N GLY A 126 -15.88 -11.16 0.75
CA GLY A 126 -16.01 -12.33 -0.13
C GLY A 126 -17.17 -13.26 0.23
N GLU A 127 -17.68 -13.21 1.46
CA GLU A 127 -18.84 -13.99 1.89
C GLU A 127 -20.15 -13.42 1.30
N PRO A 128 -20.91 -14.16 0.48
CA PRO A 128 -22.03 -13.59 -0.28
C PRO A 128 -23.11 -12.91 0.56
N GLU A 129 -23.42 -13.47 1.74
CA GLU A 129 -24.45 -12.93 2.64
C GLU A 129 -24.03 -11.58 3.23
N ILE A 130 -22.76 -11.46 3.62
CA ILE A 130 -22.21 -10.23 4.21
C ILE A 130 -21.93 -9.20 3.11
N SER A 131 -21.40 -9.64 1.98
CA SER A 131 -21.03 -8.81 0.84
C SER A 131 -22.20 -7.94 0.34
N ALA A 132 -23.40 -8.54 0.19
CA ALA A 132 -24.58 -7.82 -0.25
C ALA A 132 -25.02 -6.74 0.75
N HIS A 133 -24.97 -7.05 2.06
CA HIS A 133 -25.27 -6.07 3.10
C HIS A 133 -24.22 -4.95 3.11
N LEU A 134 -22.96 -5.32 3.10
CA LEU A 134 -21.83 -4.41 3.19
C LEU A 134 -21.74 -3.47 1.99
N GLY A 135 -21.91 -4.00 0.77
CA GLY A 135 -21.94 -3.22 -0.47
C GLY A 135 -23.18 -2.32 -0.57
N GLY A 136 -24.33 -2.77 -0.03
CA GLY A 136 -25.56 -1.99 0.06
C GLY A 136 -25.52 -0.85 1.09
N ARG A 137 -24.57 -0.88 2.03
CA ARG A 137 -24.38 0.18 3.03
C ARG A 137 -23.80 1.47 2.43
N PHE A 138 -23.08 1.35 1.31
CA PHE A 138 -22.38 2.47 0.69
C PHE A 138 -22.91 2.69 -0.71
N ASP A 139 -23.74 3.71 -0.92
CA ASP A 139 -24.21 4.05 -2.28
C ASP A 139 -23.02 4.41 -3.19
N HIS A 140 -22.04 5.13 -2.64
CA HIS A 140 -20.82 5.55 -3.32
C HIS A 140 -19.57 5.22 -2.50
N VAL A 141 -18.55 4.71 -3.19
CA VAL A 141 -17.22 4.43 -2.64
C VAL A 141 -16.20 5.25 -3.42
N LEU A 142 -15.52 6.15 -2.73
CA LEU A 142 -14.48 7.02 -3.29
C LEU A 142 -13.13 6.58 -2.74
N VAL A 143 -12.19 6.28 -3.62
CA VAL A 143 -10.83 5.86 -3.24
C VAL A 143 -9.82 6.80 -3.85
N ASP A 144 -8.99 7.40 -3.01
CA ASP A 144 -7.88 8.25 -3.43
C ASP A 144 -6.56 7.45 -3.43
N GLU A 145 -5.55 7.95 -4.13
CA GLU A 145 -4.23 7.31 -4.29
C GLU A 145 -4.29 5.83 -4.74
N TYR A 146 -5.20 5.53 -5.69
CA TYR A 146 -5.49 4.15 -6.11
C TYR A 146 -4.29 3.44 -6.77
N GLN A 147 -3.32 4.18 -7.29
CA GLN A 147 -2.09 3.59 -7.82
C GLN A 147 -1.26 2.84 -6.76
N ASP A 148 -1.44 3.20 -5.48
CA ASP A 148 -0.67 2.62 -4.36
C ASP A 148 -1.40 1.46 -3.68
N THR A 149 -2.56 1.05 -4.19
CA THR A 149 -3.27 -0.09 -3.62
C THR A 149 -2.60 -1.41 -3.97
N ASN A 150 -2.60 -2.34 -3.03
CA ASN A 150 -2.20 -3.71 -3.27
C ASN A 150 -3.39 -4.57 -3.78
N ARG A 151 -3.12 -5.82 -4.15
CA ARG A 151 -4.14 -6.74 -4.68
C ARG A 151 -5.24 -7.03 -3.66
N LEU A 152 -4.89 -7.13 -2.38
CA LEU A 152 -5.85 -7.36 -1.30
C LEU A 152 -6.83 -6.19 -1.13
N GLN A 153 -6.37 -4.96 -1.24
CA GLN A 153 -7.23 -3.77 -1.20
C GLN A 153 -8.14 -3.68 -2.43
N ALA A 154 -7.60 -3.95 -3.62
CA ALA A 154 -8.39 -3.97 -4.85
C ALA A 154 -9.50 -5.05 -4.82
N SER A 155 -9.23 -6.22 -4.23
CA SER A 155 -10.22 -7.29 -4.10
C SER A 155 -11.35 -6.91 -3.14
N ILE A 156 -11.06 -6.20 -2.04
CA ILE A 156 -12.08 -5.64 -1.13
C ILE A 156 -13.04 -4.73 -1.91
N LEU A 157 -12.52 -3.79 -2.70
CA LEU A 157 -13.36 -2.86 -3.46
C LEU A 157 -14.22 -3.57 -4.51
N THR A 158 -13.63 -4.55 -5.20
CA THR A 158 -14.35 -5.37 -6.19
C THR A 158 -15.46 -6.16 -5.52
N ALA A 159 -15.22 -6.72 -4.34
CA ALA A 159 -16.22 -7.45 -3.60
C ALA A 159 -17.36 -6.53 -3.08
N LEU A 160 -17.03 -5.30 -2.67
CA LEU A 160 -18.02 -4.31 -2.26
C LEU A 160 -18.90 -3.83 -3.42
N LYS A 161 -18.30 -3.64 -4.59
CA LYS A 161 -18.95 -3.13 -5.82
C LYS A 161 -18.64 -4.06 -6.99
N PRO A 162 -19.26 -5.25 -7.06
CA PRO A 162 -18.92 -6.28 -8.04
C PRO A 162 -19.21 -5.90 -9.49
N ASP A 163 -20.14 -4.97 -9.72
CA ASP A 163 -20.48 -4.41 -11.03
C ASP A 163 -19.80 -3.05 -11.29
N GLY A 164 -19.03 -2.53 -10.34
CA GLY A 164 -18.40 -1.21 -10.37
C GLY A 164 -19.35 -0.04 -10.09
N SER A 165 -20.64 -0.29 -9.87
CA SER A 165 -21.65 0.76 -9.70
C SER A 165 -21.39 1.58 -8.42
N GLY A 166 -21.19 2.88 -8.58
CA GLY A 166 -20.92 3.79 -7.47
C GLY A 166 -19.49 3.72 -6.93
N LEU A 167 -18.58 2.98 -7.57
CA LEU A 167 -17.14 3.03 -7.26
C LEU A 167 -16.46 4.11 -8.11
N THR A 168 -15.70 4.98 -7.46
CA THR A 168 -14.83 5.96 -8.14
C THR A 168 -13.46 5.92 -7.51
N VAL A 169 -12.45 5.73 -8.35
CA VAL A 169 -11.05 5.72 -7.94
C VAL A 169 -10.33 6.90 -8.55
N VAL A 170 -9.43 7.51 -7.78
CA VAL A 170 -8.57 8.61 -8.21
C VAL A 170 -7.13 8.17 -7.96
N GLY A 171 -6.25 8.45 -8.91
CA GLY A 171 -4.83 8.15 -8.77
C GLY A 171 -4.01 8.60 -9.97
N ASP A 172 -2.71 8.46 -9.82
CA ASP A 172 -1.71 8.82 -10.83
C ASP A 172 -0.69 7.70 -10.97
N ASP A 173 -0.70 6.97 -12.08
CA ASP A 173 0.23 5.88 -12.38
C ASP A 173 1.69 6.33 -12.32
N ALA A 174 1.98 7.58 -12.70
CA ALA A 174 3.32 8.16 -12.61
C ALA A 174 3.82 8.37 -11.17
N GLN A 175 2.93 8.26 -10.18
CA GLN A 175 3.23 8.44 -8.74
C GLN A 175 3.23 7.13 -7.95
N SER A 176 3.10 5.98 -8.63
CA SER A 176 3.16 4.67 -7.98
C SER A 176 4.59 4.36 -7.49
N ILE A 177 4.90 4.72 -6.25
CA ILE A 177 6.22 4.53 -5.63
C ILE A 177 6.24 3.46 -4.52
N TYR A 178 5.09 2.88 -4.18
CA TYR A 178 4.96 1.92 -3.07
C TYR A 178 5.05 0.43 -3.46
N SER A 179 5.66 0.10 -4.61
CA SER A 179 5.83 -1.30 -5.07
C SER A 179 6.58 -2.20 -4.07
N PHE A 180 7.45 -1.62 -3.23
CA PHE A 180 8.11 -2.31 -2.13
C PHE A 180 7.15 -2.80 -1.04
N ARG A 181 5.95 -2.20 -0.93
CA ARG A 181 4.82 -2.64 -0.08
C ARG A 181 3.77 -3.47 -0.82
N ALA A 182 4.13 -4.02 -1.99
CA ALA A 182 3.23 -4.77 -2.87
C ALA A 182 2.08 -3.96 -3.47
N ALA A 183 2.24 -2.63 -3.58
CA ALA A 183 1.37 -1.85 -4.47
C ALA A 183 1.46 -2.40 -5.90
N GLU A 184 0.31 -2.53 -6.55
CA GLU A 184 0.18 -3.10 -7.88
C GLU A 184 -0.36 -2.02 -8.83
N VAL A 185 0.54 -1.39 -9.58
CA VAL A 185 0.19 -0.31 -10.53
C VAL A 185 -0.82 -0.79 -11.59
N ARG A 186 -0.85 -2.10 -11.88
CA ARG A 186 -1.87 -2.68 -12.77
C ARG A 186 -3.28 -2.47 -12.25
N ASN A 187 -3.50 -2.31 -10.94
CA ASN A 187 -4.81 -2.01 -10.38
C ASN A 187 -5.42 -0.76 -11.03
N ILE A 188 -4.66 0.34 -11.13
CA ILE A 188 -5.16 1.57 -11.75
C ILE A 188 -5.18 1.49 -13.28
N LEU A 189 -4.18 0.85 -13.89
CA LEU A 189 -4.08 0.72 -15.35
C LEU A 189 -5.20 -0.15 -15.95
N ASP A 190 -5.61 -1.21 -15.23
CA ASP A 190 -6.63 -2.15 -15.69
C ASP A 190 -8.04 -1.82 -15.20
N PHE A 191 -8.19 -0.92 -14.23
CA PHE A 191 -9.48 -0.48 -13.68
C PHE A 191 -10.54 -0.16 -14.75
N PRO A 192 -10.23 0.55 -15.86
CA PRO A 192 -11.24 0.87 -16.87
C PRO A 192 -11.88 -0.34 -17.55
N LYS A 193 -11.21 -1.49 -17.51
CA LYS A 193 -11.66 -2.75 -18.13
C LYS A 193 -11.99 -3.83 -17.10
N GLN A 194 -11.94 -3.49 -15.81
CA GLN A 194 -12.10 -4.44 -14.71
C GLN A 194 -13.53 -4.98 -14.61
N PHE A 195 -14.53 -4.16 -14.97
CA PHE A 195 -15.95 -4.50 -14.87
C PHE A 195 -16.57 -4.76 -16.23
N ALA A 196 -17.74 -5.43 -16.23
CA ALA A 196 -18.47 -5.74 -17.46
C ALA A 196 -18.87 -4.48 -18.25
N GLN A 197 -19.20 -3.40 -17.54
CA GLN A 197 -19.30 -2.08 -18.12
C GLN A 197 -17.96 -1.35 -17.92
N PRO A 198 -17.31 -0.87 -18.99
CA PRO A 198 -16.08 -0.12 -18.86
C PRO A 198 -16.29 1.15 -18.02
N ALA A 199 -15.35 1.46 -17.14
CA ALA A 199 -15.42 2.67 -16.32
C ALA A 199 -15.20 3.92 -17.19
N GLU A 200 -15.91 5.00 -16.86
CA GLU A 200 -15.63 6.31 -17.44
C GLU A 200 -14.27 6.81 -16.96
N ILE A 201 -13.42 7.25 -17.90
CA ILE A 201 -12.10 7.81 -17.59
C ILE A 201 -12.18 9.32 -17.76
N VAL A 202 -11.95 10.04 -16.67
CA VAL A 202 -11.80 11.50 -16.67
C VAL A 202 -10.34 11.86 -16.41
N MET A 203 -9.67 12.45 -17.40
CA MET A 203 -8.28 12.88 -17.28
C MET A 203 -8.19 14.33 -16.81
N LEU A 204 -7.49 14.56 -15.70
CA LEU A 204 -7.21 15.90 -15.16
C LEU A 204 -5.80 16.34 -15.55
N GLU A 205 -5.68 17.07 -16.66
CA GLU A 205 -4.38 17.47 -17.22
C GLU A 205 -3.90 18.86 -16.76
N ARG A 206 -4.81 19.69 -16.25
CA ARG A 206 -4.48 21.03 -15.77
C ARG A 206 -3.89 20.96 -14.38
N ASN A 207 -2.63 21.34 -14.26
CA ASN A 207 -1.91 21.45 -13.00
C ASN A 207 -2.01 22.88 -12.45
N TYR A 208 -2.43 23.01 -11.19
CA TYR A 208 -2.58 24.30 -10.50
C TYR A 208 -1.41 24.61 -9.54
N ARG A 209 -0.49 23.66 -9.33
CA ARG A 209 0.59 23.73 -8.33
C ARG A 209 1.87 24.32 -8.91
N SER A 210 2.32 23.79 -10.04
CA SER A 210 3.66 24.01 -10.61
C SER A 210 3.62 24.91 -11.84
N THR A 211 4.77 25.46 -12.21
CA THR A 211 4.95 26.27 -13.43
C THR A 211 5.12 25.39 -14.66
N GLU A 212 4.90 25.97 -15.84
CA GLU A 212 5.13 25.32 -17.13
C GLU A 212 6.55 24.73 -17.26
N THR A 213 7.58 25.43 -16.78
CA THR A 213 8.98 24.96 -16.84
C THR A 213 9.24 23.73 -15.99
N ILE A 214 8.63 23.63 -14.81
CA ILE A 214 8.70 22.44 -13.95
C ILE A 214 7.95 21.28 -14.59
N LEU A 215 6.76 21.54 -15.14
CA LEU A 215 5.96 20.51 -15.81
C LEU A 215 6.62 20.01 -17.10
N ALA A 216 7.29 20.87 -17.86
CA ALA A 216 8.04 20.45 -19.03
C ALA A 216 9.13 19.44 -18.67
N ALA A 217 9.85 19.65 -17.56
CA ALA A 217 10.83 18.70 -17.05
C ALA A 217 10.17 17.39 -16.57
N ALA A 218 9.08 17.48 -15.81
CA ALA A 218 8.36 16.30 -15.31
C ALA A 218 7.77 15.45 -16.47
N ASN A 219 7.13 16.10 -17.45
CA ASN A 219 6.57 15.46 -18.64
C ASN A 219 7.67 14.80 -19.50
N ALA A 220 8.85 15.42 -19.60
CA ALA A 220 9.97 14.83 -20.32
C ALA A 220 10.47 13.55 -19.64
N VAL A 221 10.61 13.55 -18.31
CA VAL A 221 11.05 12.37 -17.54
C VAL A 221 10.03 11.23 -17.64
N ILE A 222 8.74 11.51 -17.43
CA ILE A 222 7.70 10.48 -17.49
C ILE A 222 7.44 9.99 -18.93
N GLY A 223 7.82 10.78 -19.93
CA GLY A 223 7.75 10.41 -21.35
C GLY A 223 8.60 9.17 -21.70
N GLU A 224 9.63 8.88 -20.89
CA GLU A 224 10.51 7.72 -21.05
C GLU A 224 9.93 6.42 -20.46
N ALA A 225 8.80 6.49 -19.73
CA ALA A 225 8.18 5.30 -19.15
C ALA A 225 7.49 4.44 -20.22
N SER A 226 7.70 3.12 -20.15
CA SER A 226 7.19 2.15 -21.14
C SER A 226 5.69 1.88 -21.04
N GLU A 227 5.12 1.96 -19.83
CA GLU A 227 3.69 1.79 -19.57
C GLU A 227 3.20 3.00 -18.75
N ARG A 228 2.21 3.72 -19.29
CA ARG A 228 1.56 4.84 -18.60
C ARG A 228 0.21 5.21 -19.21
N PHE A 229 -0.63 5.92 -18.46
CA PHE A 229 -1.68 6.70 -19.07
C PHE A 229 -1.05 7.86 -19.86
N THR A 230 -1.43 7.99 -21.13
CA THR A 230 -0.95 9.09 -21.97
C THR A 230 -1.70 10.36 -21.58
N LYS A 231 -1.16 11.08 -20.59
CA LYS A 231 -1.57 12.45 -20.24
C LYS A 231 -0.37 13.38 -20.30
N ASN A 232 -0.61 14.62 -20.72
CA ASN A 232 0.41 15.66 -20.73
C ASN A 232 -0.05 16.81 -19.82
N LEU A 233 0.64 16.99 -18.70
CA LEU A 233 0.26 18.01 -17.73
C LEU A 233 0.61 19.40 -18.25
N TRP A 234 -0.31 20.35 -18.10
CA TRP A 234 -0.09 21.76 -18.49
C TRP A 234 -0.50 22.70 -17.35
N SER A 235 0.04 23.94 -17.35
CA SER A 235 -0.24 24.95 -16.32
C SER A 235 -0.33 26.34 -16.93
N GLU A 236 -1.19 27.18 -16.34
CA GLU A 236 -1.26 28.62 -16.66
C GLU A 236 -0.18 29.43 -15.92
N ARG A 237 0.47 28.83 -14.91
CA ARG A 237 1.54 29.48 -14.15
C ARG A 237 2.81 29.50 -14.99
N LYS A 238 3.20 30.69 -15.45
CA LYS A 238 4.42 30.89 -16.24
C LYS A 238 5.60 31.23 -15.34
N SER A 239 6.76 30.69 -15.68
CA SER A 239 8.04 31.11 -15.12
C SER A 239 9.11 30.94 -16.19
N ALA A 240 10.05 31.87 -16.27
CA ALA A 240 11.24 31.73 -17.10
C ALA A 240 12.32 30.87 -16.41
N GLU A 241 12.19 30.64 -15.11
CA GLU A 241 13.15 29.87 -14.34
C GLU A 241 13.02 28.38 -14.63
N LYS A 242 14.16 27.76 -14.95
CA LYS A 242 14.27 26.32 -15.17
C LYS A 242 14.69 25.62 -13.88
N PRO A 243 14.31 24.34 -13.70
CA PRO A 243 14.90 23.49 -12.67
C PRO A 243 16.43 23.54 -12.74
N ARG A 244 17.10 23.74 -11.60
CA ARG A 244 18.56 23.83 -11.52
C ARG A 244 19.15 22.44 -11.22
N LEU A 245 20.19 22.07 -11.97
CA LEU A 245 21.04 20.92 -11.67
C LEU A 245 22.38 21.44 -11.15
N VAL A 246 22.77 21.03 -9.95
CA VAL A 246 23.97 21.52 -9.26
C VAL A 246 24.85 20.33 -8.88
N SER A 247 26.09 20.36 -9.31
CA SER A 247 27.09 19.33 -8.98
C SER A 247 27.93 19.80 -7.80
N VAL A 248 28.03 18.94 -6.78
CA VAL A 248 28.86 19.13 -5.58
C VAL A 248 29.80 17.93 -5.41
N ARG A 249 30.82 18.05 -4.56
CA ARG A 249 31.86 17.02 -4.42
C ARG A 249 31.41 15.84 -3.56
N ASP A 250 30.64 16.10 -2.51
CA ASP A 250 30.19 15.11 -1.53
C ASP A 250 28.86 15.49 -0.87
N GLU A 251 28.36 14.60 0.00
CA GLU A 251 27.10 14.75 0.73
C GLU A 251 27.11 15.94 1.70
N ALA A 252 28.27 16.26 2.30
CA ALA A 252 28.39 17.37 3.23
C ALA A 252 28.27 18.72 2.50
N GLU A 253 28.88 18.83 1.32
CA GLU A 253 28.74 19.99 0.44
C GLU A 253 27.32 20.10 -0.12
N GLN A 254 26.66 18.97 -0.44
CA GLN A 254 25.25 18.98 -0.85
C GLN A 254 24.35 19.59 0.24
N ALA A 255 24.50 19.13 1.48
CA ALA A 255 23.72 19.65 2.61
C ALA A 255 24.00 21.14 2.83
N SER A 256 25.27 21.53 2.77
CA SER A 256 25.68 22.94 2.93
C SER A 256 25.11 23.83 1.83
N TYR A 257 25.13 23.37 0.57
CA TYR A 257 24.54 24.08 -0.57
C TYR A 257 23.03 24.31 -0.38
N VAL A 258 22.27 23.28 0.00
CA VAL A 258 20.83 23.38 0.23
C VAL A 258 20.52 24.33 1.38
N CYS A 259 21.22 24.19 2.51
CA CYS A 259 21.07 25.09 3.66
C CYS A 259 21.33 26.55 3.28
N GLN A 260 22.42 26.82 2.56
CA GLN A 260 22.76 28.17 2.12
C GLN A 260 21.72 28.71 1.12
N ALA A 261 21.25 27.90 0.18
CA ALA A 261 20.20 28.31 -0.75
C ALA A 261 18.91 28.70 -0.03
N ILE A 262 18.45 27.90 0.94
CA ILE A 262 17.26 28.22 1.75
C ILE A 262 17.46 29.52 2.53
N LEU A 263 18.64 29.74 3.13
CA LEU A 263 18.95 30.97 3.86
C LEU A 263 18.92 32.19 2.92
N THR A 264 19.55 32.09 1.75
CA THR A 264 19.56 33.17 0.75
C THR A 264 18.15 33.53 0.29
N GLU A 265 17.29 32.55 -0.02
CA GLU A 265 15.91 32.83 -0.41
C GLU A 265 15.13 33.47 0.75
N ARG A 266 15.27 32.94 1.97
CA ARG A 266 14.62 33.51 3.16
C ARG A 266 15.04 34.97 3.42
N GLU A 267 16.30 35.31 3.16
CA GLU A 267 16.82 36.68 3.31
C GLU A 267 16.36 37.60 2.18
N ALA A 268 16.06 37.05 1.00
CA ALA A 268 15.55 37.79 -0.16
C ALA A 268 14.05 38.11 -0.08
N GLY A 269 13.28 37.37 0.75
CA GLY A 269 11.85 37.57 1.00
C GLY A 269 10.96 36.60 0.25
#